data_AF-A0A1X6NLT9-F1
#
_entry.id   AF-A0A1X6NLT9-F1
#
_cell.length_a   1.000
_cell.length_b   1.000
_cell.length_c   1.000
_cell.angle_alpha   90.00
_cell.angle_beta   90.00
_cell.angle_gamma   90.00
#
_symmetry.space_group_name_H-M   'P 1'
#
loop_
_entity.id
_entity.type
_entity.pdbx_description
1 polymer ?
#
loop_
_entity_poly.entity_id
_entity_poly.type
_entity_poly.pdbx_seq_one_letter_code
_entity_poly.pdbx_strand_id
1 'polypeptide(L)'
;MRTVSVAAAAIPSPVFVSPALHVTVGSTRVARTLLRRPPCFSPQRSRRTPLPATPPLPIMMQDASALSGAPSMRVQLLDPRAVAPARGSATAAGYDLSALEDGSVPARGRALLRTGLAIALPTDVYGRVAPRSGLAWKKGLDVGAGVIDSDYRGEVRVLLFNLSDEDIHIKAGDRIAQLILERISTPAVVVVESLEATERGAGGFGSTGMGAPVPTQG
;
A
#
# COMPACT_ATOMS: atom_id res chain seq x y z
N MET A 1 -37.95 -4.72 -36.77
CA MET A 1 -36.58 -4.32 -37.13
C MET A 1 -36.64 -2.94 -37.76
N ARG A 2 -36.27 -1.89 -37.02
CA ARG A 2 -36.15 -0.52 -37.54
C ARG A 2 -34.76 -0.01 -37.15
N THR A 3 -33.91 0.14 -38.14
CA THR A 3 -32.54 0.64 -38.04
C THR A 3 -32.59 2.17 -37.95
N VAL A 4 -32.12 2.73 -36.83
CA VAL A 4 -31.94 4.18 -36.68
C VAL A 4 -30.46 4.47 -36.95
N SER A 5 -30.18 5.13 -38.07
CA SER A 5 -28.86 5.61 -38.45
C SER A 5 -28.59 6.95 -37.76
N VAL A 6 -27.56 7.02 -36.94
CA VAL A 6 -27.10 8.27 -36.31
C VAL A 6 -25.85 8.73 -37.05
N ALA A 7 -25.96 9.88 -37.73
CA ALA A 7 -24.88 10.54 -38.44
C ALA A 7 -23.90 11.19 -37.46
N ALA A 8 -22.60 10.89 -37.62
CA ALA A 8 -21.52 11.48 -36.85
C ALA A 8 -21.19 12.88 -37.40
N ALA A 9 -21.36 13.91 -36.58
CA ALA A 9 -20.94 15.28 -36.89
C ALA A 9 -19.44 15.45 -36.58
N ALA A 10 -18.68 15.88 -37.59
CA ALA A 10 -17.25 16.17 -37.50
C ALA A 10 -17.00 17.48 -36.75
N ILE A 11 -16.15 17.45 -35.72
CA ILE A 11 -15.70 18.60 -34.94
C ILE A 11 -14.40 19.13 -35.59
N PRO A 12 -14.27 20.42 -35.95
CA PRO A 12 -13.03 20.98 -36.47
C PRO A 12 -12.00 21.22 -35.35
N SER A 13 -10.75 20.85 -35.62
CA SER A 13 -9.58 20.99 -34.77
C SER A 13 -9.17 22.45 -34.56
N PRO A 14 -8.78 22.89 -33.35
CA PRO A 14 -8.22 24.22 -33.16
C PRO A 14 -6.76 24.31 -33.60
N VAL A 15 -6.47 25.35 -34.37
CA VAL A 15 -5.17 25.74 -34.91
C VAL A 15 -4.25 26.23 -33.79
N PHE A 16 -3.02 25.70 -33.76
CA PHE A 16 -1.94 26.08 -32.84
C PHE A 16 -1.31 27.40 -33.30
N VAL A 17 -1.22 28.39 -32.40
CA VAL A 17 -0.46 29.63 -32.64
C VAL A 17 0.46 29.86 -31.45
N SER A 18 1.77 29.73 -31.68
CA SER A 18 2.83 30.11 -30.74
C SER A 18 3.20 31.59 -30.92
N PRO A 19 3.45 32.33 -29.82
CA PRO A 19 4.30 33.50 -29.86
C PRO A 19 5.69 33.18 -29.26
N ALA A 20 6.71 33.38 -30.09
CA ALA A 20 8.10 33.55 -29.67
C ALA A 20 8.30 34.98 -29.15
N LEU A 21 9.00 35.15 -28.03
CA LEU A 21 9.81 36.32 -27.60
C LEU A 21 10.16 36.14 -26.11
N HIS A 22 11.27 36.56 -25.53
CA HIS A 22 12.45 37.32 -25.95
C HIS A 22 13.53 36.93 -24.91
N VAL A 23 14.74 36.58 -25.35
CA VAL A 23 15.89 36.36 -24.44
C VAL A 23 16.52 37.73 -24.16
N THR A 24 16.65 38.11 -22.87
CA THR A 24 17.45 39.26 -22.46
C THR A 24 18.65 38.78 -21.64
N VAL A 25 19.84 39.03 -22.19
CA VAL A 25 21.14 38.73 -21.59
C VAL A 25 21.52 39.85 -20.63
N GLY A 26 21.57 39.54 -19.33
CA GLY A 26 22.10 40.40 -18.28
C GLY A 26 23.55 40.05 -17.95
N SER A 27 24.47 40.86 -18.46
CA SER A 27 25.90 40.82 -18.17
C SER A 27 26.19 41.38 -16.77
N THR A 28 26.84 40.62 -15.88
CA THR A 28 27.57 41.21 -14.75
C THR A 28 28.93 40.56 -14.55
N ARG A 29 29.91 41.45 -14.46
CA ARG A 29 31.37 41.28 -14.40
C ARG A 29 31.89 40.30 -13.35
N VAL A 30 32.83 39.50 -13.85
CA VAL A 30 34.08 39.01 -13.27
C VAL A 30 34.58 39.78 -12.04
N ALA A 31 34.72 39.09 -10.91
CA ALA A 31 35.67 39.41 -9.86
C ALA A 31 36.68 38.26 -9.74
N ARG A 32 37.91 38.54 -10.18
CA ARG A 32 39.02 37.60 -10.31
C ARG A 32 39.84 37.65 -9.01
N THR A 33 39.45 36.84 -8.02
CA THR A 33 40.20 36.75 -6.76
C THR A 33 41.33 35.72 -6.90
N LEU A 34 42.55 36.20 -6.75
CA LEU A 34 43.80 35.44 -6.80
C LEU A 34 43.86 34.41 -5.66
N LEU A 35 43.70 33.13 -5.99
CA LEU A 35 43.98 32.01 -5.09
C LEU A 35 45.50 31.88 -4.88
N ARG A 36 45.98 32.37 -3.73
CA ARG A 36 47.27 31.96 -3.17
C ARG A 36 47.11 30.54 -2.59
N ARG A 37 47.85 29.59 -3.15
CA ARG A 37 47.91 28.18 -2.70
C ARG A 37 48.64 28.08 -1.36
N PRO A 38 48.02 27.57 -0.28
CA PRO A 38 48.75 27.14 0.92
C PRO A 38 49.42 25.76 0.70
N PRO A 39 50.48 25.44 1.47
CA PRO A 39 51.32 24.26 1.24
C PRO A 39 50.58 22.94 1.45
N CYS A 40 50.94 21.98 0.60
CA CYS A 40 50.50 20.59 0.61
C CYS A 40 50.86 19.93 1.95
N PHE A 41 49.89 19.74 2.83
CA PHE A 41 50.05 18.95 4.04
C PHE A 41 49.70 17.49 3.70
N SER A 42 50.71 16.62 3.71
CA SER A 42 50.53 15.18 3.52
C SER A 42 49.77 14.59 4.71
N PRO A 43 48.61 13.94 4.52
CA PRO A 43 47.99 13.20 5.60
C PRO A 43 48.78 11.91 5.82
N GLN A 44 49.41 11.79 6.99
CA GLN A 44 49.95 10.52 7.45
C GLN A 44 48.82 9.49 7.49
N ARG A 45 48.95 8.48 6.62
CA ARG A 45 48.05 7.33 6.50
C ARG A 45 48.17 6.48 7.77
N SER A 46 47.36 6.75 8.78
CA SER A 46 47.20 5.82 9.90
C SER A 46 46.59 4.53 9.36
N ARG A 47 47.32 3.42 9.52
CA ARG A 47 46.85 2.09 9.16
C ARG A 47 45.71 1.72 10.12
N ARG A 48 44.47 2.03 9.74
CA ARG A 48 43.29 1.40 10.35
C ARG A 48 43.21 -0.03 9.81
N THR A 49 43.45 -1.00 10.67
CA THR A 49 43.11 -2.40 10.43
C THR A 49 41.61 -2.50 10.14
N PRO A 50 41.17 -3.23 9.09
CA PRO A 50 39.76 -3.47 8.88
C PRO A 50 39.24 -4.37 9.99
N LEU A 51 38.11 -3.99 10.61
CA LEU A 51 37.36 -4.88 11.49
C LEU A 51 36.90 -6.11 10.67
N PRO A 52 36.94 -7.32 11.24
CA PRO A 52 36.44 -8.50 10.54
C PRO A 52 34.96 -8.32 10.22
N ALA A 53 34.59 -8.56 8.95
CA ALA A 53 33.21 -8.57 8.50
C ALA A 53 32.46 -9.63 9.32
N THR A 54 31.43 -9.20 10.04
CA THR A 54 30.50 -10.10 10.73
C THR A 54 29.79 -10.92 9.65
N PRO A 55 29.82 -12.26 9.69
CA PRO A 55 29.04 -13.06 8.75
C PRO A 55 27.55 -12.72 8.95
N PRO A 56 26.75 -12.62 7.87
CA PRO A 56 25.32 -12.48 8.01
C PRO A 56 24.80 -13.67 8.82
N LEU A 57 24.02 -13.37 9.86
CA LEU A 57 23.37 -14.41 10.65
C LEU A 57 22.53 -15.29 9.70
N PRO A 58 22.59 -16.62 9.84
CA PRO A 58 21.75 -17.49 9.03
C PRO A 58 20.29 -17.13 9.27
N ILE A 59 19.52 -16.97 8.19
CA ILE A 59 18.06 -16.89 8.26
C ILE A 59 17.61 -18.18 8.95
N MET A 60 17.18 -18.07 10.20
CA MET A 60 16.69 -19.21 10.95
C MET A 60 15.38 -19.67 10.29
N MET A 61 15.47 -20.67 9.42
CA MET A 61 14.37 -21.59 9.16
C MET A 61 14.04 -22.24 10.52
N GLN A 62 13.07 -21.68 11.21
CA GLN A 62 12.55 -22.32 12.42
C GLN A 62 11.78 -23.57 11.99
N ASP A 63 12.21 -24.71 12.51
CA ASP A 63 11.54 -26.00 12.33
C ASP A 63 10.07 -25.85 12.74
N ALA A 64 9.17 -26.11 11.79
CA ALA A 64 7.72 -25.98 11.97
C ALA A 64 7.13 -26.96 13.00
N SER A 65 7.95 -27.86 13.57
CA SER A 65 7.51 -28.92 14.49
C SER A 65 7.43 -28.50 15.97
N ALA A 66 7.89 -27.29 16.33
CA ALA A 66 7.88 -26.82 17.73
C ALA A 66 6.63 -26.04 18.16
N LEU A 67 5.67 -25.77 17.26
CA LEU A 67 4.42 -25.05 17.56
C LEU A 67 3.24 -26.03 17.69
N SER A 68 3.27 -26.89 18.72
CA SER A 68 2.13 -27.75 19.03
C SER A 68 1.02 -26.96 19.73
N GLY A 69 0.00 -26.55 18.97
CA GLY A 69 -1.34 -26.18 19.48
C GLY A 69 -1.83 -24.76 19.19
N ALA A 70 -0.97 -23.79 18.87
CA ALA A 70 -1.39 -22.44 18.53
C ALA A 70 -1.62 -22.29 17.01
N PRO A 71 -2.71 -21.62 16.57
CA PRO A 71 -2.93 -21.37 15.15
C PRO A 71 -1.78 -20.51 14.61
N SER A 72 -1.05 -21.06 13.64
CA SER A 72 0.07 -20.38 12.99
C SER A 72 -0.27 -20.03 11.54
N MET A 73 0.07 -18.81 11.12
CA MET A 73 0.07 -18.41 9.71
C MET A 73 1.39 -18.86 9.09
N ARG A 74 1.33 -19.67 8.03
CA ARG A 74 2.52 -20.07 7.26
C ARG A 74 2.70 -19.13 6.09
N VAL A 75 3.94 -18.72 5.84
CA VAL A 75 4.29 -17.78 4.76
C VAL A 75 5.42 -18.38 3.94
N GLN A 76 5.26 -18.38 2.62
CA GLN A 76 6.30 -18.73 1.66
C GLN A 76 6.75 -17.46 0.94
N LEU A 77 8.06 -17.20 0.96
CA LEU A 77 8.67 -16.15 0.15
C LEU A 77 8.85 -16.69 -1.28
N LEU A 78 8.16 -16.10 -2.25
CA LEU A 78 8.22 -16.46 -3.66
C LEU A 78 9.38 -15.76 -4.39
N ASP A 79 9.87 -14.65 -3.84
CA ASP A 79 11.00 -13.87 -4.34
C ASP A 79 11.98 -13.60 -3.18
N PRO A 80 13.30 -13.69 -3.39
CA PRO A 80 14.29 -13.43 -2.34
C PRO A 80 14.28 -12.00 -1.78
N ARG A 81 13.67 -11.05 -2.49
CA ARG A 81 13.49 -9.66 -2.04
C ARG A 81 12.23 -9.46 -1.22
N ALA A 82 11.35 -10.46 -1.15
CA ALA A 82 10.11 -10.38 -0.39
C ALA A 82 10.40 -10.25 1.11
N VAL A 83 9.61 -9.42 1.80
CA VAL A 83 9.75 -9.18 3.23
C VAL A 83 8.70 -9.99 3.98
N ALA A 84 9.14 -10.80 4.94
CA ALA A 84 8.23 -11.56 5.80
C ALA A 84 7.32 -10.59 6.59
N PRO A 85 5.99 -10.81 6.62
CA PRO A 85 5.07 -9.94 7.35
C PRO A 85 5.37 -9.93 8.85
N ALA A 86 5.38 -8.73 9.43
CA ALA A 86 5.68 -8.53 10.86
C ALA A 86 4.65 -7.59 11.49
N ARG A 87 4.40 -7.80 12.78
CA ARG A 87 3.54 -6.90 13.56
C ARG A 87 4.33 -5.67 13.99
N GLY A 88 3.70 -4.50 13.91
CA GLY A 88 4.31 -3.24 14.35
C GLY A 88 4.46 -3.10 15.86
N SER A 89 3.67 -3.85 16.63
CA SER A 89 3.74 -3.94 18.09
C SER A 89 3.25 -5.31 18.58
N ALA A 90 3.46 -5.63 19.85
CA ALA A 90 3.07 -6.92 20.43
C ALA A 90 1.56 -7.22 20.31
N THR A 91 0.73 -6.18 20.33
CA THR A 91 -0.74 -6.24 20.28
C THR A 91 -1.32 -5.71 18.97
N ALA A 92 -0.47 -5.41 17.97
CA ALA A 92 -0.95 -4.96 16.67
C ALA A 92 -1.85 -6.02 16.04
N ALA A 93 -3.01 -5.58 15.54
CA ALA A 93 -3.99 -6.45 14.90
C ALA A 93 -3.49 -7.02 13.56
N GLY A 94 -2.71 -6.23 12.83
CA GLY A 94 -2.26 -6.55 11.48
C GLY A 94 -0.75 -6.84 11.37
N TYR A 95 -0.40 -7.64 10.37
CA TYR A 95 0.96 -7.87 9.91
C TYR A 95 1.24 -6.94 8.73
N ASP A 96 2.25 -6.08 8.82
CA ASP A 96 2.60 -5.16 7.73
C ASP A 96 3.00 -5.96 6.46
N LEU A 97 2.43 -5.58 5.31
CA LEU A 97 2.76 -6.10 3.99
C LEU A 97 3.60 -5.07 3.23
N SER A 98 4.73 -5.52 2.69
CA SER A 98 5.65 -4.66 1.94
C SER A 98 5.55 -4.86 0.42
N ALA A 99 5.81 -3.80 -0.32
CA ALA A 99 5.97 -3.86 -1.78
C ALA A 99 7.25 -4.62 -2.15
N LEU A 100 7.15 -5.51 -3.13
CA LEU A 100 8.30 -6.27 -3.64
C LEU A 100 9.23 -5.40 -4.51
N GLU A 101 8.64 -4.49 -5.26
CA GLU A 101 9.31 -3.68 -6.28
C GLU A 101 8.78 -2.24 -6.29
N ASP A 102 9.54 -1.35 -6.91
CA ASP A 102 9.12 0.04 -7.12
C ASP A 102 7.84 0.09 -7.95
N GLY A 103 6.94 1.01 -7.61
CA GLY A 103 5.67 1.17 -8.30
C GLY A 103 5.11 2.58 -8.16
N SER A 104 4.08 2.87 -8.94
CA SER A 104 3.31 4.10 -8.83
C SER A 104 1.82 3.80 -8.76
N VAL A 105 1.12 4.57 -7.93
CA VAL A 105 -0.35 4.58 -7.89
C VAL A 105 -0.80 5.91 -8.50
N PRO A 106 -1.36 5.92 -9.72
CA PRO A 106 -1.71 7.16 -10.40
C PRO A 106 -2.76 7.96 -9.63
N ALA A 107 -2.70 9.29 -9.71
CA ALA A 107 -3.69 10.20 -9.15
C ALA A 107 -5.11 9.77 -9.55
N ARG A 108 -6.03 9.76 -8.59
CA ARG A 108 -7.43 9.29 -8.78
C ARG A 108 -7.55 7.89 -9.41
N GLY A 109 -6.51 7.07 -9.30
CA GLY A 109 -6.41 5.78 -9.95
C GLY A 109 -6.16 4.63 -8.98
N ARG A 110 -5.71 3.50 -9.54
CA ARG A 110 -5.42 2.28 -8.78
C ARG A 110 -4.22 1.55 -9.32
N ALA A 111 -3.52 0.83 -8.45
CA ALA A 111 -2.41 -0.05 -8.84
C ALA A 111 -2.46 -1.35 -8.04
N LEU A 112 -2.06 -2.45 -8.69
CA LEU A 112 -1.93 -3.75 -8.05
C LEU A 112 -0.44 -4.01 -7.78
N LEU A 113 -0.04 -3.95 -6.52
CA LEU A 113 1.35 -4.11 -6.10
C LEU A 113 1.61 -5.52 -5.60
N ARG A 114 2.77 -6.05 -5.98
CA ARG A 114 3.22 -7.39 -5.59
C ARG A 114 3.88 -7.37 -4.23
N THR A 115 3.68 -8.43 -3.44
CA THR A 115 4.38 -8.64 -2.16
C THR A 115 5.45 -9.72 -2.24
N GLY A 116 5.37 -10.61 -3.25
CA GLY A 116 6.24 -11.78 -3.35
C GLY A 116 5.96 -12.84 -2.26
N LEU A 117 4.75 -12.86 -1.68
CA LEU A 117 4.36 -13.77 -0.62
C LEU A 117 3.24 -14.71 -1.08
N ALA A 118 3.33 -15.99 -0.75
CA ALA A 118 2.16 -16.86 -0.66
C ALA A 118 1.89 -17.16 0.82
N ILE A 119 0.62 -17.22 1.21
CA ILE A 119 0.23 -17.44 2.61
C ILE A 119 -0.69 -18.64 2.74
N ALA A 120 -0.60 -19.34 3.87
CA ALA A 120 -1.59 -20.31 4.30
C ALA A 120 -2.08 -19.89 5.68
N LEU A 121 -3.37 -19.53 5.74
CA LEU A 121 -4.04 -19.06 6.94
C LEU A 121 -4.51 -20.25 7.81
N PRO A 122 -4.69 -20.05 9.13
CA PRO A 122 -5.39 -20.99 9.98
C PRO A 122 -6.83 -21.25 9.51
N THR A 123 -7.44 -22.32 10.02
CA THR A 123 -8.88 -22.59 9.80
C THR A 123 -9.74 -21.49 10.41
N ASP A 124 -10.96 -21.33 9.87
CA ASP A 124 -11.99 -20.38 10.35
C ASP A 124 -11.54 -18.91 10.36
N VAL A 125 -10.54 -18.57 9.55
CA VAL A 125 -9.98 -17.23 9.41
C VAL A 125 -9.80 -16.92 7.93
N TYR A 126 -10.13 -15.70 7.53
CA TYR A 126 -9.67 -15.13 6.27
C TYR A 126 -8.69 -13.98 6.52
N GLY A 127 -7.89 -13.68 5.51
CA GLY A 127 -6.94 -12.59 5.55
C GLY A 127 -7.56 -11.33 4.99
N ARG A 128 -7.79 -10.32 5.83
CA ARG A 128 -8.20 -8.99 5.37
C ARG A 128 -6.99 -8.11 5.11
N VAL A 129 -6.79 -7.69 3.86
CA VAL A 129 -5.84 -6.62 3.54
C VAL A 129 -6.49 -5.29 3.87
N ALA A 130 -5.90 -4.58 4.83
CA ALA A 130 -6.43 -3.34 5.38
C ALA A 130 -5.48 -2.16 5.12
N PRO A 131 -6.02 -0.94 4.99
CA PRO A 131 -5.19 0.25 4.83
C PRO A 131 -4.38 0.56 6.08
N ARG A 132 -3.22 1.19 5.90
CA ARG A 132 -2.41 1.75 6.99
C ARG A 132 -2.85 3.19 7.23
N SER A 133 -3.21 3.54 8.46
CA SER A 133 -3.75 4.87 8.79
C SER A 133 -2.84 6.03 8.35
N GLY A 134 -1.52 5.87 8.47
CA GLY A 134 -0.55 6.87 8.01
C GLY A 134 -0.55 7.11 6.51
N LEU A 135 -0.77 6.06 5.69
CA LEU A 135 -0.86 6.18 4.23
C LEU A 135 -2.21 6.75 3.80
N ALA A 136 -3.29 6.34 4.47
CA ALA A 136 -4.63 6.88 4.24
C ALA A 136 -4.68 8.39 4.51
N TRP A 137 -4.20 8.84 5.68
CA TRP A 137 -4.24 10.25 6.05
C TRP A 137 -3.26 11.11 5.25
N LYS A 138 -1.98 10.69 5.11
CA LYS A 138 -0.94 11.55 4.52
C LYS A 138 -0.91 11.53 3.01
N LYS A 139 -1.32 10.42 2.39
CA LYS A 139 -1.22 10.21 0.94
C LYS A 139 -2.58 9.94 0.29
N GLY A 140 -3.68 9.80 1.04
CA GLY A 140 -4.97 9.45 0.46
C GLY A 140 -5.01 8.04 -0.13
N LEU A 141 -4.20 7.11 0.38
CA LEU A 141 -4.22 5.72 -0.09
C LEU A 141 -5.25 4.88 0.65
N ASP A 142 -6.05 4.14 -0.10
CA ASP A 142 -6.97 3.14 0.42
C ASP A 142 -6.70 1.76 -0.20
N VAL A 143 -7.25 0.70 0.41
CA VAL A 143 -7.08 -0.69 -0.03
C VAL A 143 -8.40 -1.23 -0.60
N GLY A 144 -8.31 -1.83 -1.80
CA GLY A 144 -9.42 -2.51 -2.45
C GLY A 144 -9.39 -4.02 -2.34
N ALA A 145 -10.51 -4.67 -2.66
CA ALA A 145 -10.75 -6.12 -2.62
C ALA A 145 -10.49 -6.72 -1.22
N GLY A 146 -9.23 -6.98 -0.90
CA GLY A 146 -8.77 -7.22 0.45
C GLY A 146 -9.23 -8.51 1.12
N VAL A 147 -9.93 -9.42 0.44
CA VAL A 147 -10.28 -10.74 0.98
C VAL A 147 -9.30 -11.78 0.44
N ILE A 148 -8.53 -12.41 1.33
CA ILE A 148 -7.66 -13.54 1.03
C ILE A 148 -8.23 -14.78 1.70
N ASP A 149 -8.70 -15.72 0.87
CA ASP A 149 -9.28 -16.98 1.34
C ASP A 149 -8.23 -17.90 1.98
N SER A 150 -8.66 -18.73 2.93
CA SER A 150 -7.77 -19.65 3.65
C SER A 150 -7.14 -20.73 2.76
N ASP A 151 -7.76 -21.04 1.62
CA ASP A 151 -7.30 -22.01 0.61
C ASP A 151 -6.49 -21.36 -0.53
N TYR A 152 -6.39 -20.03 -0.57
CA TYR A 152 -5.57 -19.33 -1.55
C TYR A 152 -4.08 -19.63 -1.34
N ARG A 153 -3.38 -20.04 -2.40
CA ARG A 153 -1.93 -20.32 -2.39
C ARG A 153 -1.13 -19.51 -3.42
N GLY A 154 -1.80 -18.59 -4.11
CA GLY A 154 -1.16 -17.69 -5.05
C GLY A 154 -0.40 -16.56 -4.35
N GLU A 155 0.19 -15.68 -5.17
CA GLU A 155 0.87 -14.49 -4.67
C GLU A 155 -0.14 -13.49 -4.10
N VAL A 156 0.04 -13.10 -2.84
CA VAL A 156 -0.69 -12.00 -2.21
C VAL A 156 -0.29 -10.69 -2.89
N ARG A 157 -1.28 -9.99 -3.44
CA ARG A 157 -1.12 -8.68 -4.07
C ARG A 157 -2.01 -7.66 -3.39
N VAL A 158 -1.55 -6.43 -3.32
CA VAL A 158 -2.25 -5.33 -2.66
C VAL A 158 -2.80 -4.40 -3.74
N LEU A 159 -4.13 -4.31 -3.82
CA LEU A 159 -4.81 -3.33 -4.65
C LEU A 159 -4.91 -2.02 -3.87
N LEU A 160 -4.18 -0.99 -4.33
CA LEU A 160 -4.26 0.35 -3.76
C LEU A 160 -5.10 1.26 -4.63
N PHE A 161 -5.94 2.07 -4.00
CA PHE A 161 -6.62 3.21 -4.58
C PHE A 161 -5.94 4.49 -4.13
N ASN A 162 -5.72 5.42 -5.06
CA ASN A 162 -5.23 6.75 -4.76
C ASN A 162 -6.40 7.73 -4.84
N LEU A 163 -6.79 8.27 -3.68
CA LEU A 163 -7.86 9.24 -3.52
C LEU A 163 -7.34 10.69 -3.54
N SER A 164 -6.06 10.90 -3.83
CA SER A 164 -5.45 12.21 -4.03
C SER A 164 -5.34 12.59 -5.51
N ASP A 165 -4.95 13.84 -5.76
CA ASP A 165 -4.73 14.39 -7.10
C ASP A 165 -3.25 14.32 -7.55
N GLU A 166 -2.40 13.66 -6.76
CA GLU A 166 -0.96 13.49 -7.07
C GLU A 166 -0.61 12.02 -7.23
N ASP A 167 0.32 11.72 -8.15
CA ASP A 167 0.86 10.37 -8.31
C ASP A 167 1.69 9.96 -7.09
N ILE A 168 1.43 8.75 -6.58
CA ILE A 168 2.11 8.26 -5.39
C ILE A 168 3.12 7.20 -5.78
N HIS A 169 4.40 7.49 -5.54
CA HIS A 169 5.47 6.52 -5.69
C HIS A 169 5.60 5.66 -4.43
N ILE A 170 5.73 4.35 -4.68
CA ILE A 170 6.01 3.30 -3.70
C ILE A 170 7.37 2.73 -4.02
N LYS A 171 8.23 2.59 -3.02
CA LYS A 171 9.55 1.96 -3.18
C LYS A 171 9.50 0.50 -2.76
N ALA A 172 10.37 -0.32 -3.34
CA ALA A 172 10.59 -1.67 -2.87
C ALA A 172 10.88 -1.68 -1.35
N GLY A 173 10.20 -2.55 -0.61
CA GLY A 173 10.27 -2.65 0.85
C GLY A 173 9.33 -1.73 1.62
N ASP A 174 8.69 -0.75 0.98
CA ASP A 174 7.70 0.11 1.64
C ASP A 174 6.51 -0.72 2.14
N ARG A 175 6.11 -0.49 3.40
CA ARG A 175 4.94 -1.11 4.00
C ARG A 175 3.67 -0.45 3.47
N ILE A 176 2.96 -1.12 2.58
CA ILE A 176 1.84 -0.56 1.81
C ILE A 176 0.46 -0.88 2.38
N ALA A 177 0.33 -2.01 3.07
CA ALA A 177 -0.92 -2.45 3.69
C ALA A 177 -0.61 -3.26 4.95
N GLN A 178 -1.65 -3.71 5.64
CA GLN A 178 -1.52 -4.67 6.73
C GLN A 178 -2.52 -5.81 6.54
N LEU A 179 -2.10 -7.03 6.86
CA LEU A 179 -2.93 -8.22 6.83
C LEU A 179 -3.51 -8.47 8.23
N ILE A 180 -4.84 -8.45 8.36
CA ILE A 180 -5.56 -8.76 9.59
C ILE A 180 -6.19 -10.14 9.43
N LEU A 181 -6.03 -10.98 10.46
CA LEU A 181 -6.61 -12.32 10.48
C LEU A 181 -7.99 -12.23 11.15
N GLU A 182 -9.05 -12.29 10.35
CA GLU A 182 -10.42 -12.15 10.84
C GLU A 182 -11.10 -13.50 10.95
N ARG A 183 -11.65 -13.80 12.13
CA ARG A 183 -12.42 -15.00 12.38
C ARG A 183 -13.75 -14.93 11.65
N ILE A 184 -14.11 -16.03 10.99
CA ILE A 184 -15.36 -16.17 10.24
C ILE A 184 -16.09 -17.45 10.63
N SER A 185 -17.38 -17.48 10.32
CA SER A 185 -18.19 -18.69 10.32
C SER A 185 -18.70 -18.92 8.90
N THR A 186 -18.63 -20.16 8.41
CA THR A 186 -19.06 -20.55 7.06
C THR A 186 -20.21 -21.56 7.14
N PRO A 187 -21.39 -21.18 7.69
CA PRO A 187 -22.55 -22.07 7.78
C PRO A 187 -23.13 -22.38 6.41
N ALA A 188 -23.87 -23.49 6.32
CA ALA A 188 -24.65 -23.81 5.13
C ALA A 188 -25.77 -22.79 4.92
N VAL A 189 -26.00 -22.40 3.66
CA VAL A 189 -27.12 -21.52 3.29
C VAL A 189 -28.40 -22.34 3.20
N VAL A 190 -29.45 -21.91 3.92
CA VAL A 190 -30.79 -22.52 3.91
C VAL A 190 -31.80 -21.48 3.40
N VAL A 191 -32.52 -21.82 2.32
CA VAL A 191 -33.55 -20.95 1.73
C VAL A 191 -34.90 -21.25 2.39
N VAL A 192 -35.61 -20.21 2.86
CA VAL A 192 -36.89 -20.30 3.57
C VAL A 192 -37.93 -19.36 2.96
N GLU A 193 -39.22 -19.61 3.19
CA GLU A 193 -40.32 -18.79 2.66
C GLU A 193 -40.44 -17.41 3.34
N SER A 194 -40.10 -17.32 4.62
CA SER A 194 -40.16 -16.07 5.39
C SER A 194 -39.17 -16.07 6.56
N LEU A 195 -38.71 -14.88 6.96
CA LEU A 195 -37.88 -14.64 8.14
C LEU A 195 -38.72 -14.10 9.31
N GLU A 196 -38.24 -14.31 10.54
CA GLU A 196 -38.85 -13.79 11.75
C GLU A 196 -38.81 -12.25 11.82
N ALA A 197 -39.84 -11.64 12.41
CA ALA A 197 -39.87 -10.20 12.62
C ALA A 197 -38.83 -9.76 13.67
N THR A 198 -38.16 -8.63 13.43
CA THR A 198 -37.23 -8.01 14.39
C THR A 198 -37.59 -6.55 14.59
N GLU A 199 -37.15 -5.96 15.71
CA GLU A 199 -37.36 -4.53 15.99
C GLU A 199 -36.79 -3.62 14.89
N ARG A 200 -35.69 -4.01 14.24
CA ARG A 200 -35.08 -3.25 13.14
C ARG A 200 -35.85 -3.41 11.82
N GLY A 201 -36.45 -4.57 11.57
CA GLY A 201 -37.17 -4.87 10.34
C GLY A 201 -36.36 -4.56 9.08
N ALA A 202 -36.95 -3.79 8.16
CA ALA A 202 -36.32 -3.36 6.90
C ALA A 202 -35.47 -2.07 7.01
N GLY A 203 -35.21 -1.54 8.21
CA GLY A 203 -34.47 -0.31 8.41
C GLY A 203 -32.95 -0.43 8.15
N GLY A 204 -32.44 0.32 7.17
CA GLY A 204 -31.01 0.41 6.83
C GLY A 204 -30.61 1.81 6.35
N PHE A 205 -29.33 2.01 5.99
CA PHE A 205 -28.84 3.25 5.34
C PHE A 205 -29.13 4.56 6.11
N GLY A 206 -28.88 4.57 7.42
CA GLY A 206 -29.13 5.76 8.25
C GLY A 206 -30.55 5.84 8.83
N SER A 207 -31.29 4.73 8.85
CA SER A 207 -32.64 4.64 9.44
C SER A 207 -32.73 5.02 10.92
N THR A 208 -31.61 5.09 11.63
CA THR A 208 -31.53 5.55 13.03
C THR A 208 -31.23 7.05 13.17
N GLY A 209 -31.16 7.79 12.06
CA GLY A 209 -30.86 9.22 12.02
C GLY A 209 -29.37 9.54 12.23
N MET A 210 -28.97 10.75 11.82
CA MET A 210 -27.73 11.38 12.27
C MET A 210 -28.11 12.13 13.55
N GLY A 211 -27.75 11.59 14.72
CA GLY A 211 -28.27 12.08 16.01
C GLY A 211 -28.27 13.60 16.12
N ALA A 212 -29.45 14.17 16.43
CA ALA A 212 -29.53 15.57 16.84
C ALA A 212 -28.66 15.75 18.10
N PRO A 213 -27.96 16.89 18.25
CA PRO A 213 -27.16 17.15 19.44
C PRO A 213 -28.05 17.07 20.69
N VAL A 214 -27.61 16.27 21.67
CA VAL A 214 -28.24 16.20 22.98
C VAL A 214 -28.26 17.62 23.57
N PRO A 215 -29.43 18.19 23.93
CA PRO A 215 -29.46 19.50 24.55
C PRO A 215 -28.75 19.43 25.89
N THR A 216 -27.62 20.13 26.02
CA THR A 216 -27.00 20.45 27.29
C THR A 216 -27.99 21.29 28.10
N GLN A 217 -28.46 20.75 29.22
CA GLN A 217 -29.18 21.56 30.21
C GLN A 217 -28.20 22.57 30.80
N GLY A 218 -28.55 23.85 30.68
CA GLY A 218 -27.84 24.97 31.30
C GLY A 218 -28.22 25.17 32.76
#